data_AF-A0A832ZJP1-F1
#
_entry.id   AF-A0A832ZJP1-F1
#
_cell.length_a   1.000
_cell.length_b   1.000
_cell.length_c   1.000
_cell.angle_alpha   90.00
_cell.angle_beta   90.00
_cell.angle_gamma   90.00
#
_symmetry.space_group_name_H-M   'P 1'
#
loop_
_entity.id
_entity.type
_entity.pdbx_description
1 polymer ?
#
loop_
_entity_poly.entity_id
_entity_poly.type
_entity_poly.pdbx_seq_one_letter_code
_entity_poly.pdbx_strand_id
1 'polypeptide(L)'
;MIWFKSITYRRVKLLKLLWEGVTDIELLTRMMLTRKNVIYRLLKLLENQGVVRVRGDTVELIKTPKNLCLLYVLNIISFEDLLRELFNYITCELDSNGNLELILDSSGGRVYVKHNGKLVRVNSVVERVANRLRGEVYIV
;
A
#
# COMPACT_ATOMS: atom_id res chain seq x y z
N MET A 1 -10.54 -18.20 -1.01
CA MET A 1 -9.41 -17.34 -0.58
C MET A 1 -8.06 -18.01 -0.95
N ILE A 2 -7.75 -18.09 -2.25
CA ILE A 2 -6.66 -18.95 -2.82
C ILE A 2 -5.33 -18.18 -2.99
N TRP A 3 -5.34 -16.87 -2.79
CA TRP A 3 -4.26 -15.97 -3.23
C TRP A 3 -2.93 -16.11 -2.46
N PHE A 4 -2.98 -16.28 -1.14
CA PHE A 4 -1.77 -16.38 -0.31
C PHE A 4 -0.94 -17.63 -0.56
N LYS A 5 -1.55 -18.72 -1.08
CA LYS A 5 -0.83 -19.99 -1.36
C LYS A 5 0.23 -19.88 -2.47
N SER A 6 0.25 -18.79 -3.24
CA SER A 6 1.15 -18.66 -4.40
C SER A 6 2.28 -17.63 -4.23
N ILE A 7 2.36 -16.91 -3.10
CA ILE A 7 3.39 -15.89 -2.90
C ILE A 7 4.71 -16.57 -2.53
N THR A 8 5.62 -16.62 -3.50
CA THR A 8 6.97 -17.16 -3.33
C THR A 8 7.92 -16.08 -2.85
N TYR A 9 9.03 -16.47 -2.20
CA TYR A 9 10.10 -15.56 -1.79
C TYR A 9 10.57 -14.63 -2.93
N ARG A 10 10.64 -15.15 -4.18
CA ARG A 10 11.03 -14.35 -5.35
C ARG A 10 10.03 -13.23 -5.65
N ARG A 11 8.73 -13.47 -5.48
CA ARG A 11 7.70 -12.44 -5.67
C ARG A 11 7.75 -11.39 -4.57
N VAL A 12 7.97 -11.80 -3.32
CA VAL A 12 8.16 -10.87 -2.19
C VAL A 12 9.38 -9.98 -2.44
N LYS A 13 10.52 -10.56 -2.82
CA LYS A 13 11.75 -9.80 -3.15
C LYS A 13 11.51 -8.83 -4.31
N LEU A 14 10.83 -9.27 -5.37
CA LEU A 14 10.48 -8.40 -6.50
C LEU A 14 9.60 -7.22 -6.06
N LEU A 15 8.54 -7.48 -5.29
CA LEU A 15 7.66 -6.42 -4.77
C LEU A 15 8.40 -5.46 -3.83
N LYS A 16 9.37 -5.95 -3.05
CA LYS A 16 10.23 -5.10 -2.22
C LYS A 16 11.10 -4.16 -3.05
N LEU A 17 11.74 -4.65 -4.11
CA LEU A 17 12.52 -3.81 -5.03
C LEU A 17 11.65 -2.77 -5.72
N LEU A 18 10.43 -3.15 -6.13
CA LEU A 18 9.46 -2.21 -6.72
C LEU A 18 9.05 -1.12 -5.72
N TRP A 19 8.82 -1.50 -4.47
CA TRP A 19 8.50 -0.55 -3.40
C TRP A 19 9.65 0.42 -3.11
N GLU A 20 10.91 -0.06 -3.18
CA GLU A 20 12.13 0.74 -3.08
C GLU A 20 12.37 1.65 -4.30
N GLY A 21 11.50 1.60 -5.31
CA GLY A 21 11.53 2.49 -6.49
C GLY A 21 12.26 1.91 -7.69
N VAL A 22 12.64 0.63 -7.69
CA VAL A 22 13.29 -0.02 -8.83
C VAL A 22 12.25 -0.37 -9.89
N THR A 23 12.08 0.49 -10.90
CA THR A 23 11.04 0.34 -11.94
C THR A 23 11.55 -0.24 -13.25
N ASP A 24 12.86 -0.26 -13.50
CA ASP A 24 13.47 -0.78 -14.73
C ASP A 24 13.64 -2.31 -14.69
N ILE A 25 13.15 -3.02 -15.71
CA ILE A 25 13.17 -4.48 -15.77
C ILE A 25 14.61 -5.03 -15.88
N GLU A 26 15.51 -4.33 -16.54
CA GLU A 26 16.90 -4.74 -16.68
C GLU A 26 17.64 -4.64 -15.33
N LEU A 27 17.40 -3.57 -14.57
CA LEU A 27 17.89 -3.40 -13.22
C LEU A 27 17.31 -4.44 -12.26
N LEU A 28 16.01 -4.73 -12.33
CA LEU A 28 15.39 -5.82 -11.57
C LEU A 28 16.04 -7.18 -11.87
N THR A 29 16.33 -7.46 -13.15
CA THR A 29 17.01 -8.68 -13.59
C THR A 29 18.39 -8.83 -12.94
N ARG A 30 19.17 -7.75 -12.94
CA ARG A 30 20.48 -7.69 -12.29
C ARG A 30 20.40 -7.87 -10.77
N MET A 31 19.53 -7.13 -10.09
CA MET A 31 19.39 -7.18 -8.62
C MET A 31 18.82 -8.51 -8.10
N MET A 32 18.00 -9.18 -8.91
CA MET A 32 17.46 -10.49 -8.57
C MET A 32 18.36 -11.66 -8.98
N LEU A 33 19.48 -11.40 -9.68
CA LEU A 33 20.42 -12.40 -10.17
C LEU A 33 19.71 -13.52 -10.95
N THR A 34 18.81 -13.13 -11.86
CA THR A 34 18.02 -14.07 -12.64
C THR A 34 17.92 -13.65 -14.11
N ARG A 35 17.28 -14.46 -14.96
CA ARG A 35 17.12 -14.15 -16.38
C ARG A 35 15.93 -13.22 -16.59
N LYS A 36 16.01 -12.31 -17.57
CA LYS A 36 14.93 -11.36 -17.92
C LYS A 36 13.57 -12.06 -18.10
N ASN A 37 13.55 -13.24 -18.73
CA ASN A 37 12.33 -14.05 -18.91
C ASN A 37 11.69 -14.52 -17.59
N VAL A 38 12.48 -14.75 -16.54
CA VAL A 38 11.95 -15.11 -15.22
C VAL A 38 11.29 -13.90 -14.59
N ILE A 39 11.88 -12.70 -14.70
CA ILE A 39 11.28 -11.44 -14.25
C ILE A 39 9.96 -11.19 -14.96
N TYR A 40 9.91 -11.30 -16.30
CA TYR A 40 8.68 -11.14 -17.05
C TYR A 40 7.58 -12.10 -16.61
N ARG A 41 7.91 -13.38 -16.35
CA ARG A 41 6.91 -14.34 -15.83
C ARG A 41 6.38 -13.94 -14.45
N LEU A 42 7.24 -13.46 -13.56
CA LEU A 42 6.81 -12.98 -12.24
C LEU A 42 5.93 -11.74 -12.37
N LEU A 43 6.35 -10.76 -13.18
CA LEU A 43 5.61 -9.54 -13.45
C LEU A 43 4.26 -9.81 -14.10
N LYS A 44 4.18 -10.72 -15.08
CA LYS A 44 2.92 -11.10 -15.73
C LYS A 44 1.90 -11.66 -14.73
N LEU A 45 2.35 -12.47 -13.78
CA LEU A 45 1.47 -13.00 -12.74
C LEU A 45 0.97 -11.91 -11.79
N LEU A 46 1.84 -10.97 -11.40
CA LEU A 46 1.46 -9.82 -10.56
C LEU A 46 0.54 -8.85 -11.32
N GLU A 47 0.73 -8.70 -12.63
CA GLU A 47 -0.08 -7.85 -13.51
C GLU A 47 -1.49 -8.43 -13.69
N ASN A 48 -1.61 -9.74 -13.96
CA ASN A 48 -2.89 -10.44 -14.02
C ASN A 48 -3.69 -10.34 -12.71
N GLN A 49 -2.97 -10.09 -11.61
CA GLN A 49 -3.49 -9.93 -10.27
C GLN A 49 -3.83 -8.48 -9.91
N GLY A 50 -3.54 -7.52 -10.80
CA GLY A 50 -3.75 -6.09 -10.59
C GLY A 50 -2.80 -5.46 -9.56
N VAL A 51 -1.65 -6.10 -9.28
CA VAL A 51 -0.67 -5.60 -8.31
C VAL A 51 0.33 -4.64 -8.96
N VAL A 52 0.70 -4.92 -10.21
CA VAL A 52 1.65 -4.10 -10.98
C VAL A 52 1.08 -3.81 -12.36
N ARG A 53 1.65 -2.82 -13.04
CA ARG A 53 1.41 -2.51 -14.45
C ARG A 53 2.73 -2.48 -15.19
N VAL A 54 2.86 -3.27 -16.26
CA VAL A 54 4.07 -3.27 -17.09
C VAL A 54 3.89 -2.31 -18.27
N ARG A 55 4.86 -1.44 -18.52
CA ARG A 55 4.90 -0.49 -19.64
C ARG A 55 6.27 -0.58 -20.35
N GLY A 56 6.33 -1.42 -21.38
CA GLY A 56 7.58 -1.69 -22.10
C GLY A 56 8.63 -2.32 -21.19
N ASP A 57 9.76 -1.64 -21.00
CA ASP A 57 10.84 -2.07 -20.09
C ASP A 57 10.71 -1.53 -18.66
N THR A 58 9.61 -0.82 -18.35
CA THR A 58 9.34 -0.32 -16.99
C THR A 58 8.13 -1.01 -16.35
N VAL A 59 8.10 -1.00 -15.02
CA VAL A 59 7.01 -1.53 -14.21
C VAL A 59 6.64 -0.56 -13.11
N GLU A 60 5.34 -0.40 -12.91
CA GLU A 60 4.73 0.44 -11.89
C GLU A 60 3.99 -0.45 -10.86
N LEU A 61 4.17 -0.16 -9.57
CA LEU A 61 3.39 -0.79 -8.51
C LEU A 61 2.05 -0.06 -8.35
N ILE A 62 0.94 -0.80 -8.40
CA ILE A 62 -0.40 -0.22 -8.27
C ILE A 62 -0.76 -0.11 -6.78
N LYS A 63 -0.82 1.11 -6.25
CA LYS A 63 -1.06 1.39 -4.82
C LYS A 63 -2.54 1.48 -4.43
N THR A 64 -3.35 0.48 -4.77
CA THR A 64 -4.73 0.39 -4.25
C THR A 64 -4.75 -0.04 -2.79
N PRO A 65 -5.81 0.25 -2.00
CA PRO A 65 -5.91 -0.19 -0.61
C PRO A 65 -5.69 -1.71 -0.42
N LYS A 66 -6.25 -2.51 -1.33
CA LYS A 66 -6.05 -3.96 -1.35
C LYS A 66 -4.58 -4.35 -1.51
N ASN A 67 -3.86 -3.71 -2.42
CA ASN A 67 -2.45 -3.99 -2.68
C ASN A 67 -1.55 -3.48 -1.56
N LEU A 68 -1.88 -2.35 -0.93
CA LEU A 68 -1.15 -1.84 0.22
C LEU A 68 -1.27 -2.79 1.42
N CYS A 69 -2.47 -3.28 1.72
CA CYS A 69 -2.67 -4.31 2.75
C CYS A 69 -1.88 -5.59 2.45
N LEU A 70 -1.80 -6.00 1.16
CA LEU A 70 -0.99 -7.13 0.76
C LEU A 70 0.49 -6.90 1.08
N LEU A 71 1.06 -5.75 0.72
CA LEU A 71 2.46 -5.43 0.99
C LEU A 71 2.76 -5.42 2.50
N TYR A 72 1.82 -4.93 3.31
CA TYR A 72 1.93 -4.94 4.77
C TYR A 72 1.95 -6.36 5.34
N VAL A 73 1.01 -7.22 4.91
CA VAL A 73 0.98 -8.63 5.35
C VAL A 73 2.23 -9.40 4.92
N LEU A 74 2.87 -8.99 3.81
CA LEU A 74 4.14 -9.56 3.35
C LEU A 74 5.38 -8.97 4.06
N ASN A 75 5.20 -8.08 5.03
CA ASN A 75 6.27 -7.34 5.72
C ASN A 75 7.19 -6.57 4.75
N ILE A 76 6.65 -6.08 3.63
CA ILE A 76 7.39 -5.26 2.67
C ILE A 76 7.35 -3.79 3.11
N ILE A 77 6.22 -3.35 3.66
CA ILE A 77 6.00 -1.98 4.12
C ILE A 77 5.66 -1.97 5.61
N SER A 78 5.98 -0.88 6.30
CA SER A 78 5.60 -0.70 7.70
C SER A 78 4.11 -0.34 7.85
N PHE A 79 3.59 -0.38 9.08
CA PHE A 79 2.25 0.12 9.36
C PHE A 79 2.11 1.62 9.07
N GLU A 80 3.18 2.39 9.34
CA GLU A 80 3.28 3.81 9.00
C GLU A 80 3.17 4.03 7.49
N ASP A 81 3.92 3.27 6.68
CA ASP A 81 3.86 3.34 5.23
C ASP A 81 2.46 3.00 4.69
N LEU A 82 1.82 1.97 5.25
CA LEU A 82 0.46 1.57 4.91
C LEU A 82 -0.53 2.73 5.12
N LEU A 83 -0.49 3.36 6.30
CA LEU A 83 -1.39 4.46 6.62
C LEU A 83 -1.15 5.68 5.74
N ARG A 84 0.11 6.02 5.51
CA ARG A 84 0.48 7.15 4.65
C ARG A 84 -0.04 6.97 3.23
N GLU A 85 0.18 5.79 2.63
CA GLU A 85 -0.29 5.55 1.25
C GLU A 85 -1.80 5.39 1.16
N LEU A 86 -2.46 4.77 2.15
CA LEU A 86 -3.92 4.71 2.17
C LEU A 86 -4.53 6.10 2.22
N PHE A 87 -3.92 6.99 2.99
CA PHE A 87 -4.34 8.38 3.05
C PHE A 87 -4.11 9.11 1.73
N ASN A 88 -2.93 8.98 1.12
CA ASN A 88 -2.66 9.53 -0.21
C ASN A 88 -3.69 9.06 -1.24
N TYR A 89 -4.00 7.75 -1.23
CA TYR A 89 -5.01 7.17 -2.12
C TYR A 89 -6.38 7.85 -1.92
N ILE A 90 -6.84 7.96 -0.68
CA ILE A 90 -8.14 8.60 -0.35
C ILE A 90 -8.14 10.08 -0.75
N THR A 91 -7.07 10.82 -0.48
CA THR A 91 -6.99 12.25 -0.84
C THR A 91 -6.96 12.49 -2.34
N CYS A 92 -6.33 11.59 -3.11
CA CYS A 92 -6.33 11.66 -4.56
C CYS A 92 -7.70 11.31 -5.17
N GLU A 93 -8.40 10.32 -4.62
CA GLU A 93 -9.73 9.90 -5.12
C GLU A 93 -10.86 10.88 -4.75
N LEU A 94 -10.75 11.59 -3.63
CA LEU A 94 -11.78 12.53 -3.17
C LEU A 94 -11.70 13.92 -3.85
N ASP A 95 -10.79 14.11 -4.81
CA ASP A 95 -10.54 15.40 -5.49
C ASP A 95 -10.36 16.57 -4.51
N SER A 96 -9.95 16.25 -3.29
CA SER A 96 -9.82 17.20 -2.20
C SER A 96 -8.55 17.99 -2.43
N ASN A 97 -8.68 19.11 -3.13
CA ASN A 97 -7.76 20.26 -3.16
C ASN A 97 -7.43 20.85 -1.75
N GLY A 98 -7.79 20.16 -0.67
CA GLY A 98 -7.63 20.61 0.70
C GLY A 98 -6.43 19.95 1.34
N ASN A 99 -5.50 20.78 1.83
CA ASN A 99 -4.32 20.44 2.64
C ASN A 99 -4.64 19.46 3.78
N LEU A 100 -4.66 18.19 3.43
CA LEU A 100 -4.81 17.05 4.31
C LEU A 100 -3.40 16.49 4.48
N GLU A 101 -2.78 16.73 5.64
CA GLU A 101 -1.46 16.17 5.98
C GLU A 101 -1.65 15.08 7.02
N LEU A 102 -1.17 13.86 6.73
CA LEU A 102 -1.10 12.81 7.73
C LEU A 102 0.23 12.91 8.46
N ILE A 103 0.16 13.15 9.77
CA ILE A 103 1.34 13.29 10.64
C ILE A 103 1.40 12.06 11.53
N LEU A 104 2.57 11.44 11.59
CA LEU A 104 2.87 10.33 12.49
C LEU A 104 3.72 10.85 13.65
N ASP A 105 3.48 10.34 14.86
CA ASP A 105 4.39 10.65 15.95
C ASP A 105 5.76 9.99 15.75
N SER A 106 6.77 10.48 16.48
CA SER A 106 8.15 9.97 16.39
C SER A 106 8.30 8.50 16.76
N SER A 107 7.26 7.86 17.31
CA SER A 107 7.23 6.43 17.62
C SER A 107 6.48 5.58 16.58
N GLY A 108 5.90 6.21 15.55
CA GLY A 108 5.04 5.55 14.54
C GLY A 108 3.72 5.00 15.10
N GLY A 109 3.41 5.23 16.38
CA GLY A 109 2.28 4.63 17.08
C GLY A 109 1.01 5.48 17.07
N ARG A 110 1.11 6.76 16.70
CA ARG A 110 -0.03 7.68 16.66
C ARG A 110 -0.14 8.38 15.32
N VAL A 111 -1.36 8.43 14.82
CA VAL A 111 -1.71 9.01 13.53
C VAL A 111 -2.56 10.26 13.76
N TYR A 112 -2.19 11.33 13.10
CA TYR A 112 -2.92 12.58 13.08
C TYR A 112 -3.23 12.98 11.65
N VAL A 113 -4.36 13.66 11.47
CA VAL A 113 -4.75 14.27 10.21
C VAL A 113 -4.85 15.76 10.47
N LYS A 114 -4.04 16.55 9.77
CA LYS A 114 -4.14 18.00 9.74
C LYS A 114 -5.00 18.38 8.55
N HIS A 115 -6.07 19.12 8.79
CA HIS A 115 -6.93 19.66 7.74
C HIS A 115 -7.16 21.14 8.03
N ASN A 116 -6.84 22.02 7.08
CA ASN A 116 -6.98 23.47 7.22
C ASN A 116 -6.36 24.04 8.51
N GLY A 117 -5.15 23.58 8.85
CA GLY A 117 -4.41 24.02 10.05
C GLY A 117 -4.85 23.39 11.36
N LYS A 118 -5.91 22.56 11.37
CA LYS A 118 -6.38 21.85 12.56
C LYS A 118 -5.90 20.41 12.58
N LEU A 119 -5.18 20.03 13.62
CA LEU A 119 -4.69 18.67 13.82
C LEU A 119 -5.72 17.83 14.59
N VAL A 120 -6.13 16.70 14.02
CA VAL A 120 -7.08 15.77 14.61
C VAL A 120 -6.43 14.40 14.77
N ARG A 121 -6.47 13.83 15.98
CA ARG A 121 -5.91 12.50 16.25
C ARG A 121 -6.86 11.41 15.73
N VAL A 122 -6.38 10.58 14.81
CA VAL A 122 -7.20 9.56 14.11
C VAL A 122 -7.75 8.51 15.08
N ASN A 123 -6.94 8.03 16.04
CA ASN A 123 -7.39 7.02 17.01
C ASN A 123 -8.64 7.48 17.77
N SER A 124 -8.70 8.76 18.15
CA SER A 124 -9.85 9.31 18.89
C SER A 124 -11.11 9.47 18.02
N VAL A 125 -10.94 9.59 16.70
CA VAL A 125 -12.05 9.64 15.74
C VAL A 125 -12.54 8.22 15.46
N VAL A 126 -11.62 7.27 15.24
CA VAL A 126 -11.95 5.86 15.02
C VAL A 126 -12.67 5.28 16.23
N GLU A 127 -12.20 5.51 17.46
CA GLU A 127 -12.89 5.07 18.68
C GLU A 127 -14.29 5.69 18.80
N ARG A 128 -14.42 7.00 18.52
CA ARG A 128 -15.71 7.70 18.61
C ARG A 128 -16.70 7.22 17.55
N VAL A 129 -16.25 6.99 16.32
CA VAL A 129 -17.06 6.47 15.22
C VAL A 129 -17.41 5.00 15.46
N ALA A 130 -16.47 4.18 15.91
CA ALA A 130 -16.72 2.78 16.28
C ALA A 130 -17.74 2.67 17.43
N ASN A 131 -17.65 3.54 18.44
CA ASN A 131 -18.62 3.59 19.54
C ASN A 131 -19.99 4.09 19.09
N ARG A 132 -20.05 5.03 18.13
CA ARG A 132 -21.31 5.52 17.55
C ARG A 132 -21.98 4.46 16.69
N LEU A 133 -21.22 3.76 15.85
CA LEU A 133 -21.72 2.64 15.04
C LEU A 133 -22.21 1.48 15.92
N ARG A 134 -21.52 1.18 17.03
CA ARG A 134 -22.01 0.19 18.02
C ARG A 134 -23.31 0.62 18.72
N GLY A 135 -23.55 1.92 18.87
CA GLY A 135 -24.82 2.45 19.39
C GLY A 135 -25.96 2.45 18.37
N GLU A 136 -25.64 2.50 17.07
CA GLU A 136 -26.61 2.47 15.97
C GLU A 136 -26.96 1.04 15.51
N VAL A 137 -26.15 0.02 15.86
CA VAL A 137 -26.47 -1.40 15.65
C VAL A 137 -27.21 -1.96 16.88
N TYR A 138 -28.46 -1.53 17.07
CA TYR A 138 -29.45 -2.42 17.68
C TYR A 138 -30.01 -3.29 16.57
N ILE A 139 -29.67 -4.57 16.61
CA ILE A 139 -30.33 -5.62 15.83
C ILE A 139 -31.78 -5.69 16.35
N VAL A 140 -32.73 -5.34 15.50
CA VAL A 140 -34.12 -5.82 15.60
C VAL A 140 -34.20 -7.15 14.89
#